data_AF-A0A6G5A745-F1
#
_entry.id   AF-A0A6G5A745-F1
#
_cell.length_a   1.000
_cell.length_b   1.000
_cell.length_c   1.000
_cell.angle_alpha   90.00
_cell.angle_beta   90.00
_cell.angle_gamma   90.00
#
_symmetry.space_group_name_H-M   'P 1'
#
loop_
_entity.id
_entity.type
_entity.pdbx_description
1 polymer ?
#
loop_
_entity_poly.entity_id
_entity_poly.type
_entity_poly.pdbx_seq_one_letter_code
_entity_poly.pdbx_strand_id
1 'polypeptide(L)'
;MRCLLALAFLVVAANALYYETKPELGKYQDEAKCFPYETYWYVVYRTFEHDPYLDHGKCAYVAQTKPLVNETAHAHLKDATGQVLDFTTELHKTEGYKYYNKHNVTLLNGPKKGHSVSLYSAYSDCNECKVYRHPYIGENACSLLVPAHRKNNLTHSCKFIFHLLCGSNYETVYDETCKAK
;
A
#
# COMPACT_ATOMS: atom_id res chain seq x y z
N MET A 1 -0.12 -3.12 -59.52
CA MET A 1 -1.18 -2.98 -58.50
C MET A 1 -0.61 -3.46 -57.17
N ARG A 2 -0.15 -2.53 -56.32
CA ARG A 2 0.55 -2.84 -55.05
C ARG A 2 -0.48 -2.92 -53.93
N CYS A 3 -0.67 -4.11 -53.35
CA CYS A 3 -1.52 -4.31 -52.18
C CYS A 3 -0.63 -4.25 -50.93
N LEU A 4 -0.66 -3.11 -50.23
CA LEU A 4 -0.03 -2.97 -48.91
C LEU A 4 -0.95 -3.63 -47.87
N LEU A 5 -0.55 -4.80 -47.38
CA LEU A 5 -1.13 -5.38 -46.17
C LEU A 5 -0.54 -4.66 -44.95
N ALA A 6 -1.35 -3.81 -44.32
CA ALA A 6 -1.04 -3.23 -43.03
C ALA A 6 -1.18 -4.32 -41.95
N LEU A 7 -0.07 -4.76 -41.36
CA LEU A 7 -0.10 -5.52 -40.11
C LEU A 7 -0.57 -4.59 -39.00
N ALA A 8 -1.80 -4.78 -38.54
CA ALA A 8 -2.25 -4.21 -37.28
C ALA A 8 -1.55 -4.96 -36.14
N PHE A 9 -0.53 -4.34 -35.55
CA PHE A 9 0.03 -4.79 -34.27
C PHE A 9 -1.04 -4.61 -33.19
N LEU A 10 -1.66 -5.72 -32.77
CA LEU A 10 -2.38 -5.80 -31.51
C LEU A 10 -1.37 -5.61 -30.37
N VAL A 11 -1.20 -4.37 -29.93
CA VAL A 11 -0.56 -4.08 -28.65
C VAL A 11 -1.56 -4.53 -27.59
N VAL A 12 -1.40 -5.74 -27.06
CA VAL A 12 -2.05 -6.13 -25.81
C VAL A 12 -1.38 -5.29 -24.73
N ALA A 13 -2.01 -4.17 -24.37
CA ALA A 13 -1.60 -3.41 -23.20
C ALA A 13 -1.70 -4.37 -22.00
N ALA A 14 -0.56 -4.68 -21.38
CA ALA A 14 -0.47 -5.50 -20.18
C ALA A 14 -1.02 -4.79 -18.93
N ASN A 15 -2.18 -4.14 -19.05
CA ASN A 15 -2.89 -3.49 -17.95
C ASN A 15 -3.56 -4.49 -16.98
N ALA A 16 -3.20 -5.78 -17.08
CA ALA A 16 -3.84 -6.91 -16.40
C ALA A 16 -2.92 -7.68 -15.44
N LEU A 17 -1.78 -7.12 -15.01
CA LEU A 17 -0.83 -7.89 -14.20
C LEU A 17 -1.20 -7.97 -12.71
N TYR A 18 -1.94 -6.98 -12.21
CA TYR A 18 -2.21 -6.83 -10.78
C TYR A 18 -3.64 -7.28 -10.42
N TYR A 19 -3.78 -8.11 -9.40
CA TYR A 19 -5.10 -8.42 -8.81
C TYR A 19 -5.78 -7.17 -8.27
N GLU A 20 -4.97 -6.17 -7.96
CA GLU A 20 -5.30 -4.83 -7.50
C GLU A 20 -6.07 -4.00 -8.54
N THR A 21 -6.10 -4.41 -9.81
CA THR A 21 -6.85 -3.74 -10.90
C THR A 21 -7.99 -4.58 -11.48
N LYS A 22 -8.39 -5.66 -10.80
CA LYS A 22 -9.58 -6.48 -11.10
C LYS A 22 -10.84 -5.99 -10.35
N PRO A 23 -11.80 -5.29 -11.01
CA PRO A 23 -12.95 -4.66 -10.34
C PRO A 23 -13.80 -5.61 -9.49
N GLU A 24 -13.90 -6.88 -9.87
CA GLU A 24 -14.62 -7.92 -9.14
C GLU A 24 -14.08 -8.19 -7.73
N LEU A 25 -12.81 -7.85 -7.47
CA LEU A 25 -12.16 -7.94 -6.16
C LEU A 25 -12.30 -6.67 -5.33
N GLY A 26 -12.82 -5.57 -5.92
CA GLY A 26 -12.78 -4.24 -5.31
C GLY A 26 -13.40 -4.13 -3.91
N LYS A 27 -14.39 -4.95 -3.57
CA LYS A 27 -14.99 -4.97 -2.22
C LYS A 27 -14.00 -5.39 -1.12
N TYR A 28 -12.98 -6.16 -1.48
CA TYR A 28 -11.90 -6.58 -0.58
C TYR A 28 -10.73 -5.60 -0.57
N GLN A 29 -10.75 -4.58 -1.44
CA GLN A 29 -9.67 -3.61 -1.65
C GLN A 29 -10.10 -2.17 -1.27
N ASP A 30 -11.33 -2.01 -0.78
CA ASP A 30 -11.88 -0.70 -0.46
C ASP A 30 -11.17 -0.09 0.75
N GLU A 31 -10.40 0.97 0.53
CA GLU A 31 -9.62 1.64 1.56
C GLU A 31 -10.41 2.73 2.28
N ALA A 32 -11.41 3.31 1.60
CA ALA A 32 -12.22 4.39 2.16
C ALA A 32 -12.95 3.96 3.44
N LYS A 33 -13.38 2.68 3.52
CA LYS A 33 -14.06 2.13 4.71
C LYS A 33 -13.17 2.10 5.96
N CYS A 34 -11.84 2.21 5.82
CA CYS A 34 -10.93 2.20 6.97
C CYS A 34 -10.66 3.60 7.52
N PHE A 35 -11.08 4.67 6.84
CA PHE A 35 -10.89 6.03 7.33
C PHE A 35 -12.12 6.54 8.11
N PRO A 36 -11.92 7.35 9.17
CA PRO A 36 -10.63 7.65 9.78
C PRO A 36 -10.04 6.42 10.49
N TYR A 37 -8.72 6.34 10.57
CA TYR A 37 -8.03 5.30 11.32
C TYR A 37 -8.34 5.46 12.81
N GLU A 38 -8.92 4.42 13.42
CA GLU A 38 -9.17 4.36 14.87
C GLU A 38 -7.86 4.21 15.67
N THR A 39 -6.81 3.71 15.03
CA THR A 39 -5.50 3.46 15.64
C THR A 39 -4.37 3.59 14.62
N TYR A 40 -3.12 3.45 15.07
CA TYR A 40 -1.96 3.39 14.18
C TYR A 40 -1.79 1.99 13.57
N TRP A 41 -1.20 1.96 12.38
CA TRP A 41 -1.00 0.77 11.58
C TRP A 41 0.49 0.44 11.47
N TYR A 42 0.91 -0.72 11.98
CA TYR A 42 2.30 -1.16 11.90
C TYR A 42 2.58 -1.83 10.57
N VAL A 43 3.73 -1.51 9.97
CA VAL A 43 4.27 -2.29 8.87
C VAL A 43 4.92 -3.53 9.46
N VAL A 44 4.39 -4.71 9.14
CA VAL A 44 4.87 -5.99 9.69
C VAL A 44 5.81 -6.67 8.72
N TYR A 45 5.43 -6.75 7.45
CA TYR A 45 6.25 -7.36 6.39
C TYR A 45 6.40 -6.42 5.19
N ARG A 46 7.51 -6.55 4.48
CA ARG A 46 7.74 -5.97 3.15
C ARG A 46 8.57 -6.89 2.26
N THR A 47 8.42 -6.81 0.95
CA THR A 47 9.17 -7.66 -0.02
C THR A 47 10.34 -6.94 -0.71
N PHE A 48 10.71 -5.76 -0.20
CA PHE A 48 11.77 -4.92 -0.74
C PHE A 48 12.64 -4.38 0.40
N GLU A 49 13.93 -4.18 0.13
CA GLU A 49 14.91 -3.72 1.12
C GLU A 49 14.86 -2.20 1.32
N HIS A 50 14.63 -1.44 0.24
CA HIS A 50 14.65 0.03 0.26
C HIS A 50 13.45 0.60 -0.49
N ASP A 51 12.80 1.61 0.11
CA ASP A 51 11.80 2.44 -0.56
C ASP A 51 12.38 3.84 -0.80
N PRO A 52 12.54 4.30 -2.06
CA PRO A 52 13.16 5.60 -2.35
C PRO A 52 12.35 6.83 -1.87
N TYR A 53 11.12 6.64 -1.41
CA TYR A 53 10.19 7.71 -1.05
C TYR A 53 9.55 7.56 0.32
N LEU A 54 9.08 6.35 0.66
CA LEU A 54 8.44 6.00 1.93
C LEU A 54 9.36 5.13 2.80
N ASP A 55 10.67 5.33 2.69
CA ASP A 55 11.64 4.55 3.45
C ASP A 55 11.40 4.64 4.95
N HIS A 56 11.64 3.54 5.62
CA HIS A 56 11.49 3.41 7.06
C HIS A 56 12.36 2.28 7.58
N GLY A 57 12.86 2.45 8.81
CA GLY A 57 13.54 1.39 9.53
C GLY A 57 12.59 0.41 10.21
N LYS A 58 13.16 -0.41 11.09
CA LYS A 58 12.42 -1.30 11.99
C LYS A 58 11.37 -0.54 12.80
N CYS A 59 10.31 -1.27 13.16
CA CYS A 59 9.21 -0.79 14.00
C CYS A 59 8.40 0.35 13.39
N ALA A 60 8.35 0.39 12.06
CA ALA A 60 7.62 1.43 11.34
C ALA A 60 6.12 1.33 11.54
N TYR A 61 5.47 2.49 11.70
CA TYR A 61 4.03 2.59 11.78
C TYR A 61 3.51 3.88 11.15
N VAL A 62 2.29 3.79 10.64
CA VAL A 62 1.53 4.90 10.06
C VAL A 62 0.46 5.35 11.04
N ALA A 63 0.33 6.65 11.25
CA ALA A 63 -0.78 7.21 12.02
C ALA A 63 -1.40 8.39 11.29
N GLN A 64 -2.73 8.43 11.25
CA GLN A 64 -3.47 9.59 10.75
C GLN A 64 -3.27 10.78 11.71
N THR A 65 -3.00 11.96 11.16
CA THR A 65 -2.74 13.17 11.94
C THR A 65 -3.86 14.19 11.87
N LYS A 66 -4.75 14.08 10.87
CA LYS A 66 -5.93 14.94 10.69
C LYS A 66 -7.08 14.11 10.12
N PRO A 67 -8.36 14.48 10.37
CA PRO A 67 -9.51 13.84 9.74
C PRO A 67 -9.41 13.79 8.22
N LEU A 68 -10.11 12.84 7.60
CA LEU A 68 -10.22 12.75 6.15
C LEU A 68 -11.02 13.96 5.63
N VAL A 69 -10.51 14.67 4.63
CA VAL A 69 -11.18 15.79 3.97
C VAL A 69 -11.06 15.60 2.47
N ASN A 70 -12.18 15.58 1.74
CA ASN A 70 -12.21 15.37 0.28
C ASN A 70 -11.31 14.20 -0.14
N GLU A 71 -11.57 13.02 0.43
CA GLU A 71 -10.85 11.77 0.12
C GLU A 71 -9.33 11.82 0.38
N THR A 72 -8.86 12.86 1.07
CA THR A 72 -7.45 13.09 1.40
C THR A 72 -7.24 12.96 2.90
N ALA A 73 -6.34 12.06 3.29
CA ALA A 73 -5.93 11.88 4.68
C ALA A 73 -4.51 12.43 4.88
N HIS A 74 -4.27 13.07 6.02
CA HIS A 74 -2.91 13.39 6.46
C HIS A 74 -2.42 12.33 7.41
N ALA A 75 -1.18 11.87 7.23
CA ALA A 75 -0.56 10.88 8.08
C ALA A 75 0.93 11.12 8.25
N HIS A 76 1.51 10.45 9.23
CA HIS A 76 2.96 10.30 9.33
C HIS A 76 3.35 8.82 9.32
N LEU A 77 4.52 8.54 8.77
CA LEU A 77 5.25 7.30 8.93
C LEU A 77 6.40 7.56 9.91
N LYS A 78 6.52 6.72 10.94
CA LYS A 78 7.55 6.83 11.97
C LYS A 78 8.17 5.47 12.24
N ASP A 79 9.46 5.45 12.56
CA ASP A 79 10.20 4.23 12.90
C ASP A 79 10.85 4.27 14.29
N ALA A 80 11.62 3.23 14.62
CA ALA A 80 12.32 3.12 15.90
C ALA A 80 13.38 4.20 16.16
N THR A 81 13.92 4.84 15.11
CA THR A 81 14.92 5.90 15.25
C THR A 81 14.31 7.24 15.65
N GLY A 82 12.98 7.35 15.53
CA GLY A 82 12.25 8.60 15.72
C GLY A 82 12.18 9.46 14.46
N GLN A 83 12.68 8.95 13.32
CA GLN A 83 12.48 9.60 12.02
C GLN A 83 10.99 9.72 11.73
N VAL A 84 10.58 10.87 11.17
CA VAL A 84 9.19 11.17 10.84
C VAL A 84 9.11 11.63 9.39
N LEU A 85 8.33 10.92 8.59
CA LEU A 85 7.95 11.31 7.24
C LEU A 85 6.47 11.68 7.23
N ASP A 86 6.17 12.93 6.92
CA ASP A 86 4.79 13.43 6.83
C ASP A 86 4.31 13.33 5.38
N PHE A 87 3.09 12.85 5.17
CA PHE A 87 2.51 12.70 3.85
C PHE A 87 0.99 12.94 3.85
N THR A 88 0.45 13.26 2.67
CA THR A 88 -0.98 13.08 2.38
C THR A 88 -1.18 11.82 1.57
N THR A 89 -2.32 11.16 1.76
CA THR A 89 -2.80 10.11 0.88
C THR A 89 -4.17 10.49 0.34
N GLU A 90 -4.28 10.58 -0.98
CA GLU A 90 -5.55 10.79 -1.68
C GLU A 90 -6.04 9.44 -2.21
N LEU A 91 -7.31 9.13 -1.96
CA LEU A 91 -7.93 7.88 -2.39
C LEU A 91 -8.55 8.02 -3.78
N HIS A 92 -8.25 7.06 -4.64
CA HIS A 92 -8.72 7.00 -6.01
C HIS A 92 -9.37 5.65 -6.33
N LYS A 93 -10.31 5.68 -7.27
CA LYS A 93 -10.87 4.49 -7.91
C LYS A 93 -10.14 4.31 -9.24
N THR A 94 -9.61 3.13 -9.48
CA THR A 94 -9.07 2.80 -10.82
C THR A 94 -10.20 2.66 -11.86
N GLU A 95 -9.84 2.57 -13.13
CA GLU A 95 -10.82 2.45 -14.21
C GLU A 95 -11.74 1.23 -14.00
N GLY A 96 -13.06 1.44 -14.09
CA GLY A 96 -14.07 0.41 -13.87
C GLY A 96 -14.34 0.04 -12.40
N TYR A 97 -13.66 0.67 -11.43
CA TYR A 97 -13.85 0.38 -10.02
C TYR A 97 -14.98 1.16 -9.37
N LYS A 98 -15.75 0.46 -8.54
CA LYS A 98 -16.71 1.08 -7.60
C LYS A 98 -16.05 1.55 -6.29
N TYR A 99 -15.01 0.85 -5.86
CA TYR A 99 -14.36 0.98 -4.55
C TYR A 99 -13.01 1.68 -4.65
N TYR A 100 -12.56 2.34 -3.58
CA TYR A 100 -11.30 3.06 -3.56
C TYR A 100 -10.14 2.09 -3.35
N ASN A 101 -9.44 1.73 -4.43
CA ASN A 101 -8.38 0.72 -4.44
C ASN A 101 -6.98 1.30 -4.69
N LYS A 102 -6.85 2.61 -4.87
CA LYS A 102 -5.58 3.28 -5.17
C LYS A 102 -5.35 4.43 -4.20
N HIS A 103 -4.11 4.56 -3.75
CA HIS A 103 -3.62 5.73 -3.03
C HIS A 103 -2.66 6.51 -3.93
N ASN A 104 -2.78 7.84 -3.93
CA ASN A 104 -1.70 8.73 -4.32
C ASN A 104 -1.12 9.35 -3.05
N VAL A 105 0.14 9.05 -2.76
CA VAL A 105 0.84 9.50 -1.56
C VAL A 105 1.76 10.65 -1.93
N THR A 106 1.56 11.83 -1.36
CA THR A 106 2.39 13.02 -1.59
C THR A 106 3.18 13.37 -0.34
N LEU A 107 4.49 13.50 -0.48
CA LEU A 107 5.41 13.80 0.63
C LEU A 107 5.34 15.27 1.03
N LEU A 108 5.19 15.55 2.33
CA LEU A 108 5.06 16.92 2.86
C LEU A 108 6.37 17.48 3.42
N ASN A 109 7.31 16.61 3.77
CA ASN A 109 8.61 16.96 4.33
C ASN A 109 9.74 16.11 3.71
N GLY A 110 10.99 16.38 4.12
CA GLY A 110 12.17 15.66 3.65
C GLY A 110 12.67 16.05 2.24
N PRO A 111 13.73 15.39 1.75
CA PRO A 111 14.40 15.74 0.49
C PRO A 111 13.54 15.56 -0.77
N LYS A 112 12.46 14.79 -0.67
CA LYS A 112 11.54 14.46 -1.78
C LYS A 112 10.19 15.15 -1.62
N LYS A 113 10.11 16.23 -0.82
CA LYS A 113 8.88 17.01 -0.62
C LYS A 113 8.22 17.38 -1.95
N GLY A 114 6.90 17.19 -2.03
CA GLY A 114 6.09 17.44 -3.22
C GLY A 114 6.08 16.28 -4.23
N HIS A 115 6.98 15.30 -4.10
CA HIS A 115 6.93 14.10 -4.91
C HIS A 115 5.71 13.25 -4.53
N SER A 116 5.12 12.58 -5.53
CA SER A 116 3.95 11.73 -5.35
C SER A 116 4.18 10.35 -5.93
N VAL A 117 3.78 9.32 -5.18
CA VAL A 117 3.85 7.91 -5.59
C VAL A 117 2.48 7.26 -5.47
N SER A 118 2.23 6.23 -6.28
CA SER A 118 0.97 5.48 -6.21
C SER A 118 1.14 4.13 -5.54
N LEU A 119 0.21 3.80 -4.65
CA LEU A 119 0.05 2.46 -4.08
C LEU A 119 -1.30 1.89 -4.52
N TYR A 120 -1.39 0.57 -4.59
CA TYR A 120 -2.69 -0.10 -4.72
C TYR A 120 -2.99 -0.92 -3.48
N SER A 121 -4.26 -0.94 -3.07
CA SER A 121 -4.75 -1.91 -2.10
C SER A 121 -4.97 -3.25 -2.79
N ALA A 122 -4.25 -4.26 -2.32
CA ALA A 122 -4.45 -5.64 -2.71
C ALA A 122 -5.46 -6.35 -1.80
N TYR A 123 -5.52 -5.94 -0.54
CA TYR A 123 -6.48 -6.39 0.46
C TYR A 123 -6.60 -5.37 1.58
N SER A 124 -7.83 -5.11 2.04
CA SER A 124 -8.14 -4.20 3.14
C SER A 124 -9.20 -4.80 4.07
N ASP A 125 -8.78 -5.14 5.29
CA ASP A 125 -9.66 -5.37 6.43
C ASP A 125 -9.21 -4.47 7.58
N CYS A 126 -10.05 -3.51 7.95
CA CYS A 126 -9.72 -2.47 8.91
C CYS A 126 -9.48 -3.00 10.33
N ASN A 127 -9.92 -4.24 10.61
CA ASN A 127 -9.75 -4.87 11.92
C ASN A 127 -8.62 -5.92 11.95
N GLU A 128 -8.13 -6.34 10.79
CA GLU A 128 -7.19 -7.44 10.66
C GLU A 128 -5.85 -7.02 10.05
N CYS A 129 -5.86 -6.63 8.77
CA CYS A 129 -4.66 -6.25 8.04
C CYS A 129 -4.97 -5.57 6.71
N LYS A 130 -3.94 -4.92 6.17
CA LYS A 130 -3.91 -4.37 4.82
C LYS A 130 -2.70 -4.89 4.07
N VAL A 131 -2.86 -5.15 2.78
CA VAL A 131 -1.75 -5.48 1.88
C VAL A 131 -1.70 -4.43 0.79
N TYR A 132 -0.56 -3.75 0.66
CA TYR A 132 -0.33 -2.76 -0.37
C TYR A 132 0.66 -3.25 -1.41
N ARG A 133 0.39 -2.93 -2.67
CA ARG A 133 1.34 -3.03 -3.78
C ARG A 133 2.03 -1.69 -4.01
N HIS A 134 3.34 -1.73 -4.18
CA HIS A 134 4.23 -0.58 -4.40
C HIS A 134 4.81 -0.61 -5.83
N PRO A 135 4.00 -0.35 -6.86
CA PRO A 135 4.43 -0.51 -8.27
C PRO A 135 5.60 0.41 -8.67
N TYR A 136 5.86 1.50 -7.93
CA TYR A 136 6.98 2.39 -8.17
C TYR A 136 8.33 1.85 -7.67
N ILE A 137 8.34 0.80 -6.84
CA ILE A 137 9.56 0.14 -6.36
C ILE A 137 9.91 -1.03 -7.29
N GLY A 138 8.90 -1.83 -7.65
CA GLY A 138 9.05 -2.97 -8.53
C GLY A 138 7.75 -3.77 -8.62
N GLU A 139 7.67 -4.70 -9.58
CA GLU A 139 6.42 -5.40 -9.88
C GLU A 139 5.89 -6.22 -8.70
N ASN A 140 6.80 -6.82 -7.90
CA ASN A 140 6.43 -7.66 -6.77
C ASN A 140 6.58 -6.98 -5.40
N ALA A 141 6.80 -5.65 -5.38
CA ALA A 141 7.00 -4.91 -4.15
C ALA A 141 5.68 -4.76 -3.37
N CYS A 142 5.64 -5.28 -2.16
CA CYS A 142 4.47 -5.33 -1.29
C CYS A 142 4.81 -4.95 0.14
N SER A 143 3.80 -4.50 0.88
CA SER A 143 3.84 -4.42 2.34
C SER A 143 2.58 -5.00 2.98
N LEU A 144 2.73 -5.52 4.20
CA LEU A 144 1.63 -5.95 5.06
C LEU A 144 1.58 -5.00 6.27
N LEU A 145 0.42 -4.40 6.50
CA LEU A 145 0.16 -3.57 7.66
C LEU A 145 -0.90 -4.19 8.55
N VAL A 146 -0.80 -3.98 9.86
CA VAL A 146 -1.80 -4.41 10.85
C VAL A 146 -2.15 -3.28 11.82
N PRO A 147 -3.39 -3.22 12.32
CA PRO A 147 -3.76 -2.25 13.34
C PRO A 147 -3.07 -2.59 14.67
N ALA A 148 -2.97 -1.60 15.56
CA ALA A 148 -2.23 -1.73 16.81
C ALA A 148 -2.61 -2.93 17.68
N HIS A 149 -3.90 -3.31 17.73
CA HIS A 149 -4.37 -4.46 18.51
C HIS A 149 -3.95 -5.82 17.90
N ARG A 150 -3.50 -5.86 16.65
CA ARG A 150 -3.03 -7.07 15.94
C ARG A 150 -1.51 -7.17 15.82
N LYS A 151 -0.74 -6.16 16.25
CA LYS A 151 0.72 -6.10 16.04
C LYS A 151 1.51 -7.31 16.55
N ASN A 152 1.07 -7.88 17.68
CA ASN A 152 1.69 -9.08 18.29
C ASN A 152 0.91 -10.37 18.01
N ASN A 153 -0.17 -10.31 17.23
CA ASN A 153 -1.04 -11.44 16.95
C ASN A 153 -1.54 -11.37 15.49
N LEU A 154 -0.59 -11.40 14.56
CA LEU A 154 -0.87 -11.43 13.14
C LEU A 154 -1.58 -12.75 12.77
N THR A 155 -2.80 -12.64 12.27
CA THR A 155 -3.65 -13.80 11.96
C THR A 155 -3.11 -14.65 10.81
N HIS A 156 -3.43 -15.94 10.84
CA HIS A 156 -3.06 -16.85 9.75
C HIS A 156 -3.66 -16.43 8.40
N SER A 157 -4.88 -15.87 8.40
CA SER A 157 -5.52 -15.35 7.18
C SER A 157 -4.71 -14.22 6.55
N CYS A 158 -4.24 -13.26 7.35
CA CYS A 158 -3.42 -12.16 6.85
C CYS A 158 -2.07 -12.63 6.31
N LYS A 159 -1.42 -13.59 6.99
CA LYS A 159 -0.19 -14.24 6.50
C LYS A 159 -0.43 -14.97 5.17
N PHE A 160 -1.51 -15.74 5.09
CA PHE A 160 -1.87 -16.48 3.90
C PHE A 160 -2.15 -15.55 2.71
N ILE A 161 -2.95 -14.49 2.91
CA ILE A 161 -3.25 -13.49 1.89
C ILE A 161 -1.98 -12.80 1.41
N PHE A 162 -1.10 -12.39 2.33
CA PHE A 162 0.17 -11.79 1.97
C PHE A 162 1.04 -12.75 1.14
N HIS A 163 1.20 -14.00 1.56
CA HIS A 163 1.97 -14.98 0.81
C HIS A 163 1.37 -15.28 -0.57
N LEU A 164 0.03 -15.33 -0.67
CA LEU A 164 -0.67 -15.54 -1.93
C LEU A 164 -0.44 -14.40 -2.93
N LEU A 165 -0.43 -13.16 -2.44
CA LEU A 165 -0.35 -11.96 -3.29
C LEU A 165 1.10 -11.50 -3.55
N CYS A 166 2.00 -11.73 -2.60
CA CYS A 166 3.33 -11.10 -2.57
C CYS A 166 4.48 -12.12 -2.46
N GLY A 167 4.17 -13.40 -2.25
CA GLY A 167 5.16 -14.46 -2.07
C GLY A 167 5.68 -14.59 -0.64
N SER A 168 6.56 -15.57 -0.43
CA SER A 168 7.12 -15.92 0.89
C SER A 168 8.49 -15.31 1.18
N ASN A 169 9.08 -14.57 0.23
CA ASN A 169 10.35 -13.87 0.43
C ASN A 169 10.07 -12.45 0.89
N TYR A 170 10.25 -12.19 2.18
CA TYR A 170 9.96 -10.89 2.80
C TYR A 170 10.89 -10.60 3.97
N GLU A 171 10.99 -9.32 4.31
CA GLU A 171 11.63 -8.80 5.51
C GLU A 171 10.58 -8.54 6.60
N THR A 172 10.92 -8.88 7.83
CA THR A 172 10.12 -8.50 9.01
C THR A 172 10.49 -7.09 9.44
N VAL A 173 9.53 -6.17 9.42
CA VAL A 173 9.68 -4.76 9.83
C VAL A 173 9.30 -4.57 11.29
N TYR A 174 8.20 -5.19 11.74
CA TYR A 174 7.76 -5.17 13.13
C TYR A 174 7.82 -6.57 13.73
N ASP A 175 8.46 -6.70 14.89
CA ASP A 175 8.58 -7.93 15.67
C ASP A 175 8.65 -7.61 17.18
N GLU A 176 8.86 -8.62 18.01
CA GLU A 176 8.88 -8.50 19.47
C GLU A 176 10.00 -7.58 20.01
N THR A 177 11.02 -7.27 19.21
CA THR A 177 12.08 -6.32 19.60
C THR A 177 11.60 -4.88 19.55
N CYS A 178 10.50 -4.62 18.86
CA CYS A 178 9.87 -3.31 18.79
C CYS A 178 9.18 -2.97 20.11
N LYS A 179 9.75 -2.02 20.85
CA LYS A 179 9.16 -1.52 22.10
C LYS A 179 7.73 -1.07 21.86
N ALA A 180 6.83 -1.44 22.77
CA ALA A 180 5.45 -0.98 22.72
C ALA A 180 5.41 0.57 22.82
N LYS A 181 4.63 1.17 21.93
CA LYS A 181 4.12 2.54 22.10
C LYS A 181 2.77 2.50 22.79
#